data_AF-A0A2N2F7L0-F1
#
_entry.id   AF-A0A2N2F7L0-F1
#
_cell.length_a   1.000
_cell.length_b   1.000
_cell.length_c   1.000
_cell.angle_alpha   90.00
_cell.angle_beta   90.00
_cell.angle_gamma   90.00
#
_symmetry.space_group_name_H-M   'P 1'
#
loop_
_entity.id
_entity.type
_entity.pdbx_description
1 polymer ?
#
loop_
_entity_poly.entity_id
_entity_poly.type
_entity_poly.pdbx_seq_one_letter_code
_entity_poly.pdbx_strand_id
1 'polypeptide(L)'
;MFLAPAKVEKITYEGLFRGAFVAWQFFALVLSGAILTMTTPPSEMISGLEKLLRPFKYLGIPTQDIAVMVSMALRFVPTLLEEFDRIRLAQTARGAEVRTGPLLQRVKTAASMTLPLMMSALRRADELAEAMEARGYHSGPRTTLRVLRISGPDYAALSGLAIFIALLSIARIYVG
;
A
#
# COMPACT_ATOMS: atom_id res chain seq x y z
N MET A 1 17.92 34.69 -39.68
CA MET A 1 19.18 34.74 -38.91
C MET A 1 19.20 33.55 -37.97
N PHE A 2 19.94 32.51 -38.39
CA PHE A 2 20.39 31.33 -37.65
C PHE A 2 19.36 30.44 -36.91
N LEU A 3 18.83 29.47 -37.66
CA LEU A 3 18.43 28.16 -37.14
C LEU A 3 19.66 27.52 -36.47
N ALA A 4 19.67 27.43 -35.14
CA ALA A 4 20.66 26.65 -34.42
C ALA A 4 20.44 25.17 -34.75
N PRO A 5 21.39 24.46 -35.37
CA PRO A 5 21.24 23.03 -35.59
C PRO A 5 21.19 22.34 -34.23
N ALA A 6 20.14 21.57 -33.98
CA ALA A 6 20.06 20.67 -32.84
C ALA A 6 21.33 19.80 -32.83
N LYS A 7 22.26 20.10 -31.92
CA LYS A 7 23.44 19.27 -31.70
C LYS A 7 22.91 17.94 -31.17
N VAL A 8 22.94 16.92 -32.02
CA VAL A 8 22.76 15.54 -31.59
C VAL A 8 23.94 15.26 -30.66
N GLU A 9 23.67 15.24 -29.35
CA GLU A 9 24.71 14.94 -28.35
C GLU A 9 25.32 13.58 -28.68
N LYS A 10 26.64 13.53 -28.79
CA LYS A 10 27.35 12.30 -29.15
C LYS A 10 27.17 11.29 -28.03
N ILE A 11 26.67 10.11 -28.36
CA ILE A 11 26.56 8.98 -27.43
C ILE A 11 27.98 8.64 -26.96
N THR A 12 28.28 9.00 -25.72
CA THR A 12 29.57 8.70 -25.09
C THR A 12 29.48 7.33 -24.43
N TYR A 13 30.53 6.51 -24.51
CA TYR A 13 30.56 5.18 -23.89
C TYR A 13 30.20 5.20 -22.40
N GLU A 14 30.63 6.25 -21.68
CA GLU A 14 30.26 6.49 -20.28
C GLU A 14 28.75 6.72 -20.10
N GLY A 15 28.11 7.42 -21.04
CA GLY A 15 26.67 7.65 -21.04
C GLY A 15 25.87 6.36 -21.27
N LEU A 16 26.35 5.48 -22.16
CA LEU A 16 25.73 4.17 -22.38
C LEU A 16 25.82 3.29 -21.13
N PHE A 17 26.97 3.27 -20.45
CA PHE A 17 27.16 2.49 -19.23
C PHE A 17 26.30 3.02 -18.07
N ARG A 18 26.25 4.34 -17.87
CA ARG A 18 25.38 4.96 -16.86
C ARG A 18 23.90 4.73 -17.17
N GLY A 19 23.50 4.84 -18.43
CA GLY A 19 22.14 4.57 -18.86
C GLY A 19 21.73 3.11 -18.61
N ALA A 20 22.60 2.16 -18.93
CA ALA A 20 22.38 0.74 -18.64
C ALA A 20 22.25 0.49 -17.12
N PHE A 21 23.07 1.14 -16.29
CA PHE A 21 22.99 1.01 -14.84
C PHE A 21 21.67 1.55 -14.27
N VAL A 22 21.22 2.71 -14.74
CA VAL A 22 19.92 3.29 -14.34
C VAL A 22 18.77 2.40 -14.81
N ALA A 23 18.81 1.88 -16.03
CA ALA A 23 17.81 0.95 -16.53
C ALA A 23 17.73 -0.33 -15.68
N TRP A 24 18.89 -0.90 -15.33
CA TRP A 24 18.98 -2.04 -14.42
C TRP A 24 18.42 -1.73 -13.03
N GLN A 25 18.71 -0.53 -12.49
CA GLN A 25 18.17 -0.09 -11.19
C GLN A 25 16.63 -0.03 -11.20
N PHE A 26 16.03 0.57 -12.24
CA PHE A 26 14.57 0.60 -12.36
C PHE A 26 13.99 -0.80 -12.49
N PHE A 27 14.61 -1.67 -13.29
CA PHE A 27 14.19 -3.05 -13.41
C PHE A 27 14.23 -3.79 -12.06
N ALA A 28 15.34 -3.67 -11.32
CA ALA A 28 15.48 -4.29 -10.00
C ALA A 28 14.46 -3.75 -8.99
N LEU A 29 14.17 -2.44 -9.00
CA LEU A 29 13.18 -1.81 -8.11
C LEU A 29 11.77 -2.34 -8.39
N VAL A 30 11.36 -2.37 -9.66
CA VAL A 30 10.04 -2.87 -10.07
C VAL A 30 9.91 -4.36 -9.76
N LEU A 31 10.93 -5.16 -10.07
CA LEU A 31 10.93 -6.59 -9.80
C LEU A 31 10.84 -6.90 -8.31
N SER A 32 11.58 -6.17 -7.47
CA SER A 32 11.53 -6.32 -6.02
C SER A 32 10.13 -6.02 -5.47
N GLY A 33 9.50 -4.94 -5.92
CA GLY A 33 8.12 -4.60 -5.54
C GLY A 33 7.10 -5.63 -6.01
N ALA A 34 7.26 -6.16 -7.23
CA ALA A 34 6.38 -7.19 -7.77
C ALA A 34 6.47 -8.50 -6.98
N ILE A 35 7.70 -8.96 -6.65
CA ILE A 35 7.92 -10.15 -5.83
C ILE A 35 7.26 -9.97 -4.46
N LEU A 36 7.50 -8.84 -3.79
CA LEU A 36 6.91 -8.54 -2.48
C LEU A 36 5.37 -8.59 -2.50
N THR A 37 4.77 -7.96 -3.51
CA THR A 37 3.30 -7.90 -3.67
C THR A 37 2.71 -9.27 -3.96
N MET A 38 3.42 -10.11 -4.73
CA MET A 38 2.94 -11.44 -5.12
C MET A 38 3.10 -12.47 -4.00
N THR A 39 4.16 -12.39 -3.21
CA THR A 39 4.48 -13.41 -2.18
C THR A 39 3.86 -13.11 -0.82
N THR A 40 3.51 -11.85 -0.54
CA THR A 40 3.05 -11.43 0.81
C THR A 40 1.63 -10.90 0.77
N PRO A 41 0.68 -11.53 1.51
CA PRO A 41 -0.67 -10.99 1.59
C PRO A 41 -0.69 -9.67 2.39
N PRO A 42 -1.54 -8.69 2.02
CA PRO A 42 -1.59 -7.39 2.68
C PRO A 42 -1.83 -7.43 4.20
N SER A 43 -2.57 -8.43 4.67
CA SER A 43 -2.84 -8.64 6.10
C SER A 43 -1.59 -9.02 6.90
N GLU A 44 -0.65 -9.74 6.28
CA GLU A 44 0.64 -10.09 6.89
C GLU A 44 1.59 -8.91 6.89
N MET A 45 1.60 -8.09 5.83
CA MET A 45 2.34 -6.83 5.81
C MET A 45 1.97 -5.91 6.97
N ILE A 46 0.68 -5.77 7.28
CA ILE A 46 0.23 -4.96 8.44
C ILE A 46 0.70 -5.57 9.75
N SER A 47 0.60 -6.88 9.89
CA SER A 47 1.03 -7.57 11.11
C SER A 47 2.55 -7.40 11.33
N GLY A 48 3.33 -7.40 10.24
CA GLY A 48 4.75 -7.03 10.27
C GLY A 48 4.97 -5.57 10.64
N LEU A 49 4.19 -4.65 10.06
CA LEU A 49 4.24 -3.22 10.36
C LEU A 49 3.89 -2.92 11.82
N GLU A 50 2.89 -3.59 12.40
CA GLU A 50 2.58 -3.52 13.84
C GLU A 50 3.83 -3.84 14.66
N LYS A 51 4.51 -4.95 14.33
CA LYS A 51 5.70 -5.40 15.07
C LYS A 51 6.84 -4.37 14.97
N LEU A 52 6.99 -3.72 13.83
CA LEU A 52 7.94 -2.61 13.63
C LEU A 52 7.54 -1.33 14.37
N LEU A 53 6.24 -1.09 14.56
CA LEU A 53 5.72 0.05 15.30
C LEU A 53 5.73 -0.16 16.82
N ARG A 54 5.81 -1.40 17.35
CA ARG A 54 5.90 -1.68 18.79
C ARG A 54 6.88 -0.81 19.61
N PRO A 55 8.11 -0.47 19.17
CA PRO A 55 8.97 0.45 19.91
C PRO A 55 8.35 1.83 20.12
N PHE A 56 7.48 2.29 19.22
CA PHE A 56 6.74 3.55 19.41
C PHE A 56 5.69 3.49 20.52
N LYS A 57 5.42 2.31 21.11
CA LYS A 57 4.64 2.19 22.33
C LYS A 57 5.26 2.98 23.49
N TYR A 58 6.60 3.09 23.54
CA TYR A 58 7.28 3.90 24.55
C TYR A 58 7.02 5.41 24.40
N LEU A 59 6.62 5.86 23.21
CA LEU A 59 6.20 7.24 22.93
C LEU A 59 4.69 7.47 23.18
N GLY A 60 3.98 6.49 23.75
CA GLY A 60 2.55 6.58 24.04
C GLY A 60 1.62 6.26 22.87
N ILE A 61 2.15 5.75 21.75
CA ILE A 61 1.33 5.42 20.56
C ILE A 61 0.64 4.06 20.77
N PRO A 62 -0.71 3.96 20.63
CA PRO A 62 -1.47 2.72 20.81
C PRO A 62 -1.34 1.79 19.58
N THR A 63 -0.17 1.18 19.43
CA THR A 63 0.21 0.35 18.27
C THR A 63 -0.75 -0.80 17.98
N GLN A 64 -1.29 -1.46 19.02
CA GLN A 64 -2.22 -2.57 18.84
C GLN A 64 -3.58 -2.10 18.29
N ASP A 65 -4.06 -0.94 18.74
CA ASP A 65 -5.35 -0.37 18.29
C ASP A 65 -5.26 0.03 16.82
N ILE A 66 -4.13 0.64 16.43
CA ILE A 66 -3.82 0.94 15.03
C ILE A 66 -3.82 -0.34 14.19
N ALA A 67 -3.17 -1.41 14.66
CA ALA A 67 -3.12 -2.66 13.91
C ALA A 67 -4.52 -3.25 13.67
N VAL A 68 -5.42 -3.17 14.65
CA VAL A 68 -6.82 -3.58 14.47
C VAL A 68 -7.56 -2.67 13.49
N MET A 69 -7.44 -1.35 13.62
CA MET A 69 -8.08 -0.42 12.68
C MET A 69 -7.67 -0.70 11.23
N VAL A 70 -6.36 -0.85 10.96
CA VAL A 70 -5.88 -1.11 9.60
C VAL A 70 -6.30 -2.51 9.12
N SER A 71 -6.26 -3.53 9.98
CA SER A 71 -6.69 -4.89 9.62
C SER A 71 -8.19 -4.94 9.26
N MET A 72 -9.03 -4.20 10.00
CA MET A 72 -10.46 -4.08 9.72
C MET A 72 -10.70 -3.27 8.44
N ALA A 73 -9.98 -2.18 8.25
CA ALA A 73 -10.03 -1.39 7.03
C ALA A 73 -9.74 -2.27 5.80
N LEU A 74 -8.64 -3.02 5.80
CA LEU A 74 -8.32 -3.93 4.69
C LEU A 74 -9.38 -5.00 4.47
N ARG A 75 -9.98 -5.55 5.52
CA ARG A 75 -11.07 -6.52 5.39
C ARG A 75 -12.31 -5.89 4.75
N PHE A 76 -12.58 -4.62 5.02
CA PHE A 76 -13.72 -3.91 4.46
C PHE A 76 -13.49 -3.36 3.06
N VAL A 77 -12.25 -3.14 2.61
CA VAL A 77 -11.99 -2.67 1.25
C VAL A 77 -12.68 -3.55 0.18
N PRO A 78 -12.54 -4.90 0.16
CA PRO A 78 -13.23 -5.73 -0.81
C PRO A 78 -14.75 -5.57 -0.77
N THR A 79 -15.35 -5.59 0.42
CA THR A 79 -16.80 -5.46 0.59
C THR A 79 -17.31 -4.08 0.15
N LEU A 80 -16.57 -3.01 0.45
CA LEU A 80 -16.90 -1.65 0.01
C LEU A 80 -16.79 -1.50 -1.51
N LEU A 81 -15.83 -2.17 -2.15
CA LEU A 81 -15.72 -2.19 -3.62
C LEU A 81 -16.92 -2.92 -4.26
N GLU A 82 -17.31 -4.08 -3.72
CA GLU A 82 -18.51 -4.79 -4.20
C GLU A 82 -19.80 -3.97 -4.01
N GLU A 83 -19.90 -3.25 -2.91
CA GLU A 83 -21.04 -2.37 -2.65
C GLU A 83 -21.02 -1.13 -3.54
N PHE A 84 -19.85 -0.53 -3.75
CA PHE A 84 -19.65 0.53 -4.72
C PHE A 84 -20.09 0.09 -6.12
N ASP A 85 -19.69 -1.11 -6.56
CA ASP A 85 -20.07 -1.64 -7.86
C ASP A 85 -21.58 -1.89 -7.97
N ARG A 86 -22.22 -2.43 -6.91
CA ARG A 86 -23.68 -2.58 -6.85
C ARG A 86 -24.41 -1.24 -6.95
N ILE A 87 -23.97 -0.23 -6.18
CA ILE A 87 -24.54 1.12 -6.21
C ILE A 87 -24.35 1.73 -7.58
N ARG A 88 -23.15 1.60 -8.17
CA ARG A 88 -22.82 2.10 -9.50
C ARG A 88 -23.76 1.50 -10.54
N LEU A 89 -23.93 0.17 -10.57
CA LEU A 89 -24.82 -0.50 -11.51
C LEU A 89 -26.28 -0.05 -11.33
N ALA A 90 -26.75 0.07 -10.09
CA ALA A 90 -28.10 0.55 -9.80
C ALA A 90 -28.34 1.99 -10.27
N GLN A 91 -27.35 2.87 -10.08
CA GLN A 91 -27.42 4.27 -10.53
C GLN A 91 -27.34 4.37 -12.06
N THR A 92 -26.50 3.56 -12.72
CA THR A 92 -26.47 3.47 -14.19
C THR A 92 -27.81 2.99 -14.74
N ALA A 93 -28.47 2.01 -14.12
CA ALA A 93 -29.81 1.57 -14.50
C ALA A 93 -30.88 2.67 -14.33
N ARG A 94 -30.68 3.61 -13.40
CA ARG A 94 -31.54 4.79 -13.20
C ARG A 94 -31.18 5.96 -14.13
N GLY A 95 -30.31 5.76 -15.11
CA GLY A 95 -29.91 6.77 -16.10
C GLY A 95 -28.87 7.77 -15.59
N ALA A 96 -28.21 7.50 -14.45
CA ALA A 96 -27.11 8.34 -13.98
C ALA A 96 -25.86 8.09 -14.81
N GLU A 97 -25.60 8.97 -15.78
CA GLU A 97 -24.42 8.91 -16.64
C GLU A 97 -23.23 9.59 -15.94
N VAL A 98 -22.17 8.82 -15.68
CA VAL A 98 -21.00 9.28 -14.89
C VAL A 98 -19.98 10.04 -15.75
N ARG A 99 -20.00 9.82 -17.07
CA ARG A 99 -18.93 10.26 -17.98
C ARG A 99 -19.30 11.47 -18.83
N THR A 100 -20.58 11.79 -18.98
CA THR A 100 -21.08 12.78 -19.93
C THR A 100 -21.75 13.94 -19.19
N GLY A 101 -21.53 15.19 -19.66
CA GLY A 101 -22.18 16.39 -19.11
C GLY A 101 -21.24 17.38 -18.39
N PRO A 102 -21.74 18.58 -18.04
CA PRO A 102 -21.00 19.64 -17.35
C PRO A 102 -20.53 19.20 -15.96
N LEU A 103 -19.48 19.85 -15.44
CA LEU A 103 -18.88 19.55 -14.12
C LEU A 103 -19.92 19.41 -12.99
N LEU A 104 -20.94 20.28 -12.99
CA LEU A 104 -22.01 20.27 -11.99
C LEU A 104 -22.81 18.95 -11.99
N GLN A 105 -23.07 18.40 -13.18
CA GLN A 105 -23.78 17.13 -13.34
C GLN A 105 -22.93 15.95 -12.86
N ARG A 106 -21.62 15.97 -13.14
CA ARG A 106 -20.68 14.95 -12.64
C ARG A 106 -20.60 14.93 -11.12
N VAL A 107 -20.54 16.11 -10.48
CA VAL A 107 -20.53 16.22 -9.02
C VAL A 107 -21.84 15.69 -8.42
N LYS A 108 -22.99 16.01 -9.03
CA LYS A 108 -24.30 15.49 -8.58
C LYS A 108 -24.37 13.96 -8.69
N THR A 109 -23.88 13.39 -9.79
CA THR A 109 -23.81 11.94 -10.00
C THR A 109 -22.84 11.26 -9.03
N ALA A 110 -21.70 11.88 -8.72
CA ALA A 110 -20.77 11.37 -7.72
C ALA A 110 -21.41 11.37 -6.32
N ALA A 111 -22.08 12.47 -5.95
CA ALA A 111 -22.76 12.58 -4.66
C ALA A 111 -23.87 11.52 -4.49
N SER A 112 -24.62 11.19 -5.55
CA SER A 112 -25.67 10.16 -5.48
C SER A 112 -25.16 8.73 -5.28
N MET A 113 -23.88 8.47 -5.56
CA MET A 113 -23.20 7.20 -5.27
C MET A 113 -22.52 7.21 -3.90
N THR A 114 -21.82 8.30 -3.58
CA THR A 114 -21.06 8.44 -2.33
C THR A 114 -21.95 8.44 -1.10
N LEU A 115 -23.10 9.13 -1.14
CA LEU A 115 -24.00 9.21 0.02
C LEU A 115 -24.51 7.83 0.47
N PRO A 116 -25.07 6.97 -0.42
CA PRO A 116 -25.45 5.61 -0.04
C PRO A 116 -24.28 4.77 0.47
N LEU A 117 -23.11 4.86 -0.16
CA LEU A 117 -21.92 4.11 0.25
C LEU A 117 -21.47 4.51 1.66
N MET A 118 -21.46 5.81 1.98
CA MET A 118 -21.14 6.32 3.32
C MET A 118 -22.15 5.86 4.36
N MET A 119 -23.45 5.92 4.06
CA MET A 119 -24.48 5.44 4.99
C MET A 119 -24.33 3.95 5.29
N SER A 120 -23.97 3.14 4.28
CA SER A 120 -23.69 1.71 4.48
C SER A 120 -22.42 1.48 5.30
N ALA A 121 -21.35 2.22 5.02
CA ALA A 121 -20.10 2.12 5.77
C ALA A 121 -20.30 2.48 7.26
N LEU A 122 -21.07 3.53 7.57
CA LEU A 122 -21.40 3.93 8.94
C LEU A 122 -22.21 2.84 9.65
N ARG A 123 -23.28 2.31 9.03
CA ARG A 123 -24.06 1.22 9.60
C ARG A 123 -23.21 -0.02 9.91
N ARG A 124 -22.33 -0.41 8.98
CA ARG A 124 -21.41 -1.53 9.20
C ARG A 124 -20.44 -1.25 10.35
N ALA A 125 -20.00 0.00 10.52
CA ALA A 125 -19.15 0.37 11.64
C ALA A 125 -19.89 0.25 12.98
N ASP A 126 -21.15 0.67 13.04
CA ASP A 126 -21.99 0.55 14.23
C ASP A 126 -22.27 -0.93 14.59
N GLU A 127 -22.70 -1.73 13.60
CA GLU A 127 -22.92 -3.18 13.76
C GLU A 127 -21.67 -3.91 14.25
N LEU A 128 -20.51 -3.50 13.72
CA LEU A 128 -19.23 -4.07 14.10
C LEU A 128 -18.81 -3.66 15.51
N ALA A 129 -19.02 -2.40 15.89
CA ALA A 129 -18.73 -1.92 17.23
C ALA A 129 -19.59 -2.65 18.26
N GLU A 130 -20.90 -2.76 18.02
CA GLU A 130 -21.83 -3.51 18.89
C GLU A 130 -21.42 -4.99 19.00
N ALA A 131 -21.07 -5.63 17.87
CA ALA A 131 -20.59 -7.01 17.88
C ALA A 131 -19.25 -7.20 18.61
N MET A 132 -18.38 -6.19 18.59
CA MET A 132 -17.12 -6.20 19.33
C MET A 132 -17.35 -6.06 20.83
N GLU A 133 -18.21 -5.13 21.24
CA GLU A 133 -18.60 -4.94 22.65
C GLU A 133 -19.28 -6.18 23.22
N ALA A 134 -20.21 -6.80 22.46
CA ALA A 134 -20.88 -8.04 22.85
C ALA A 134 -19.91 -9.22 23.04
N ARG A 135 -18.77 -9.21 22.33
CA ARG A 135 -17.69 -10.20 22.48
C ARG A 135 -16.69 -9.85 23.59
N GLY A 136 -16.94 -8.78 24.34
CA GLY A 136 -16.07 -8.31 25.41
C GLY A 136 -14.79 -7.65 24.92
N TYR A 137 -14.78 -7.07 23.71
CA TYR A 137 -13.61 -6.34 23.21
C TYR A 137 -13.44 -5.01 23.95
N HIS A 138 -12.25 -4.76 24.49
CA HIS A 138 -11.90 -3.54 25.20
C HIS A 138 -10.51 -3.02 24.77
N SER A 139 -10.30 -1.70 24.81
CA SER A 139 -8.99 -1.10 24.57
C SER A 139 -8.04 -1.40 25.74
N GLY A 140 -6.83 -1.87 25.44
CA GLY A 140 -5.86 -2.24 26.47
C GLY A 140 -4.84 -3.30 26.04
N PRO A 141 -3.97 -3.75 26.96
CA PRO A 141 -2.99 -4.79 26.68
C PRO A 141 -3.69 -6.11 26.36
N ARG A 142 -3.37 -6.67 25.20
CA ARG A 142 -4.01 -7.88 24.66
C ARG A 142 -3.01 -8.84 24.06
N THR A 143 -3.43 -10.10 24.02
CA THR A 143 -2.69 -11.19 23.38
C THR A 143 -3.01 -11.28 21.89
N THR A 144 -1.99 -11.43 21.06
CA THR A 144 -2.15 -11.61 19.61
C THR A 144 -2.20 -13.10 19.28
N LEU A 145 -3.24 -13.55 18.58
CA LEU A 145 -3.39 -14.97 18.17
C LEU A 145 -2.36 -15.38 17.10
N ARG A 146 -2.06 -14.48 16.14
CA ARG A 146 -1.07 -14.72 15.09
C ARG A 146 0.23 -14.01 15.40
N VAL A 147 1.21 -14.74 15.91
CA VAL A 147 2.53 -14.20 16.23
C VAL A 147 3.48 -14.45 15.06
N LEU A 148 4.04 -13.39 14.46
CA LEU A 148 5.12 -13.53 13.48
C LEU A 148 6.38 -14.07 14.16
N ARG A 149 6.69 -15.34 13.90
CA ARG A 149 7.93 -16.00 14.32
C ARG A 149 8.93 -15.92 13.18
N ILE A 150 10.16 -15.54 13.52
CA ILE A 150 11.29 -15.57 12.57
C ILE A 150 11.68 -17.03 12.41
N SER A 151 11.69 -17.51 11.18
CA SER A 151 12.07 -18.86 10.80
C SER A 151 13.55 -18.91 10.36
N GLY A 152 14.13 -20.12 10.26
CA GLY A 152 15.51 -20.31 9.81
C GLY A 152 15.84 -19.64 8.46
N PRO A 153 14.97 -19.78 7.43
CA PRO A 153 15.13 -19.09 6.15
C PRO A 153 15.17 -17.56 6.28
N ASP A 154 14.42 -16.99 7.23
CA ASP A 154 14.39 -15.54 7.44
C ASP A 154 15.75 -15.02 7.93
N TYR A 155 16.44 -15.79 8.80
CA TYR A 155 17.79 -15.46 9.23
C TYR A 155 18.80 -15.55 8.09
N ALA A 156 18.72 -16.58 7.25
CA ALA A 156 19.59 -16.73 6.09
C ALA A 156 19.38 -15.58 5.08
N ALA A 157 18.12 -15.20 4.84
CA ALA A 157 17.77 -14.07 3.99
C ALA A 157 18.30 -12.74 4.58
N LEU A 158 18.15 -12.52 5.89
CA LEU A 158 18.64 -11.31 6.56
C LEU A 158 20.17 -11.19 6.48
N SER A 159 20.89 -12.30 6.73
CA SER A 159 22.34 -12.33 6.63
C SER A 159 22.82 -12.13 5.20
N GLY A 160 22.16 -12.75 4.22
CA GLY A 160 22.48 -12.58 2.80
C GLY A 160 22.29 -11.13 2.35
N LEU A 161 21.18 -10.51 2.77
CA LEU A 161 20.90 -9.10 2.50
C LEU A 161 21.95 -8.17 3.13
N ALA A 162 22.31 -8.41 4.39
CA ALA A 162 23.32 -7.62 5.09
C ALA A 162 24.70 -7.70 4.41
N ILE A 163 25.12 -8.91 4.01
CA ILE A 163 26.37 -9.12 3.27
C ILE A 163 26.32 -8.42 1.92
N PHE A 164 25.21 -8.53 1.19
CA PHE A 164 25.03 -7.88 -0.11
C PHE A 164 25.13 -6.35 0.01
N ILE A 165 24.47 -5.75 1.00
CA ILE A 165 24.56 -4.31 1.28
C ILE A 165 25.99 -3.92 1.64
N ALA A 166 26.66 -4.66 2.52
CA ALA A 166 28.04 -4.38 2.92
C ALA A 166 29.00 -4.42 1.73
N LEU A 167 28.89 -5.43 0.85
CA LEU A 167 29.69 -5.53 -0.37
C LEU A 167 29.44 -4.37 -1.31
N LEU A 168 28.19 -3.92 -1.49
CA LEU A 168 27.86 -2.76 -2.31
C LEU A 168 28.41 -1.46 -1.71
N SER A 169 28.33 -1.29 -0.40
CA SER A 169 28.91 -0.12 0.29
C SER A 169 30.42 -0.07 0.13
N ILE A 170 31.11 -1.22 0.26
CA ILE A 170 32.56 -1.32 0.05
C ILE A 170 32.91 -1.04 -1.41
N ALA A 171 32.22 -1.67 -2.37
CA ALA A 171 32.45 -1.44 -3.79
C ALA A 171 32.25 0.03 -4.18
N ARG A 172 31.25 0.70 -3.60
CA ARG A 172 31.03 2.14 -3.80
C ARG A 172 32.17 3.00 -3.25
N ILE A 173 32.75 2.63 -2.11
CA ILE A 173 33.89 3.34 -1.50
C ILE A 173 35.17 3.14 -2.31
N TYR A 174 35.36 1.98 -2.95
CA TYR A 174 36.54 1.70 -3.79
C TYR A 174 36.43 2.26 -5.22
N VAL A 175 35.21 2.47 -5.74
CA VAL A 175 34.95 2.95 -7.11
C VAL A 175 34.64 4.46 -7.16
N GLY A 176 34.42 5.10 -6.01
CA GLY A 176 34.28 6.56 -5.88
C GLY A 176 35.62 7.25 -5.62
#